data_AF-V4CAU7-F1
#
_entry.id   AF-V4CAU7-F1
#
_cell.length_a   1.000
_cell.length_b   1.000
_cell.length_c   1.000
_cell.angle_alpha   90.00
_cell.angle_beta   90.00
_cell.angle_gamma   90.00
#
_symmetry.space_group_name_H-M   'P 1'
#
loop_
_entity.id
_entity.type
_entity.pdbx_description
1 polymer ?
#
loop_
_entity_poly.entity_id
_entity_poly.type
_entity_poly.pdbx_seq_one_letter_code
_entity_poly.pdbx_strand_id
1 'polypeptide(L)'
;QLHIFEFKTIEESKSFLKRNLNQFTKLNGCGCLLFLYSIILSRSVTRIKQDMDVDINKDVQLLNDYEGCTIPSINLLLTGKAVQYVHNGDIIYDKRGELLPKPLHGVQERSSIGMLYWNKKEEDKRTEVGSMLKTPKHPIWLTVINDQIGLIFSTNLDLISDWRVEHRFMLYYYTGLLSQNQQTVLSIGNRNHRRPKTARLAQREDEKKIPPLEQCICTKWFGANINWNGT
;
A
#
# COMPACT_ATOMS: atom_id res chain seq x y z
N GLN A 1 -21.00 -0.91 24.05
CA GLN A 1 -20.34 0.29 24.58
C GLN A 1 -18.87 0.22 24.19
N LEU A 2 -18.30 1.31 23.64
CA LEU A 2 -16.87 1.36 23.30
C LEU A 2 -16.08 1.75 24.56
N HIS A 3 -15.11 0.93 24.95
CA HIS A 3 -14.22 1.21 26.06
C HIS A 3 -12.86 1.66 25.52
N ILE A 4 -12.39 2.83 25.95
CA ILE A 4 -11.13 3.42 25.50
C ILE A 4 -10.09 3.23 26.60
N PHE A 5 -8.91 2.74 26.21
CA PHE A 5 -7.76 2.57 27.08
C PHE A 5 -6.60 3.38 26.52
N GLU A 6 -5.87 4.08 27.39
CA GLU A 6 -4.70 4.87 27.01
C GLU A 6 -3.43 4.18 27.51
N PHE A 7 -2.41 4.18 26.67
CA PHE A 7 -1.10 3.59 26.96
C PHE A 7 -0.02 4.61 26.64
N LYS A 8 1.00 4.71 27.48
CA LYS A 8 2.11 5.65 27.28
C LYS A 8 3.26 5.03 26.51
N THR A 9 3.33 3.69 26.49
CA THR A 9 4.39 2.94 25.82
C THR A 9 3.82 1.88 24.88
N ILE A 10 4.62 1.50 23.89
CA ILE A 10 4.25 0.42 22.96
C ILE A 10 4.22 -0.94 23.66
N GLU A 11 5.03 -1.13 24.71
CA GLU A 11 5.08 -2.32 25.54
C GLU A 11 3.77 -2.54 26.30
N GLU A 12 3.22 -1.49 26.92
CA GLU A 12 1.91 -1.52 27.59
C GLU A 12 0.80 -1.90 26.62
N SER A 13 0.76 -1.24 25.46
CA SER A 13 -0.21 -1.53 24.40
C SER A 13 -0.11 -2.97 23.91
N LYS A 14 1.11 -3.46 23.64
CA LYS A 14 1.36 -4.87 23.27
C LYS A 14 0.89 -5.84 24.34
N SER A 15 1.16 -5.55 25.62
CA SER A 15 0.73 -6.39 26.74
C SER A 15 -0.80 -6.45 26.83
N PHE A 16 -1.47 -5.31 26.68
CA PHE A 16 -2.93 -5.23 26.64
C PHE A 16 -3.53 -6.02 25.47
N LEU A 17 -2.99 -5.83 24.26
CA LEU A 17 -3.44 -6.56 23.06
C LEU A 17 -3.27 -8.07 23.23
N LYS A 18 -2.14 -8.53 23.78
CA LYS A 18 -1.92 -9.96 24.04
C LYS A 18 -2.95 -10.55 25.02
N ARG A 19 -3.25 -9.83 26.11
CA ARG A 19 -4.23 -10.27 27.12
C ARG A 19 -5.66 -10.30 26.56
N ASN A 20 -5.97 -9.41 25.63
CA ASN A 20 -7.31 -9.26 25.06
C ASN A 20 -7.41 -9.78 23.61
N LEU A 21 -6.44 -10.56 23.13
CA LEU A 21 -6.33 -10.94 21.73
C LEU A 21 -7.61 -11.60 21.21
N ASN A 22 -8.25 -12.43 22.05
CA ASN A 22 -9.52 -13.07 21.73
C ASN A 22 -10.63 -12.08 21.34
N GLN A 23 -10.65 -10.86 21.87
CA GLN A 23 -11.64 -9.85 21.48
C GLN A 23 -11.42 -9.34 20.04
N PHE A 24 -10.17 -9.32 19.59
CA PHE A 24 -9.79 -8.90 18.25
C PHE A 24 -9.86 -10.02 17.22
N THR A 25 -9.74 -11.28 17.63
CA THR A 25 -9.68 -12.44 16.73
C THR A 25 -10.91 -13.33 16.75
N LYS A 26 -11.90 -13.04 17.60
CA LYS A 26 -13.13 -13.83 17.69
C LYS A 26 -13.83 -13.90 16.33
N LEU A 27 -14.17 -15.11 15.90
CA LEU A 27 -15.01 -15.33 14.72
C LEU A 27 -16.36 -14.63 14.91
N ASN A 28 -16.80 -13.88 13.90
CA ASN A 28 -17.99 -13.00 13.94
C ASN A 28 -17.92 -11.90 15.01
N GLY A 29 -16.72 -11.54 15.48
CA GLY A 29 -16.49 -10.41 16.37
C GLY A 29 -16.24 -9.09 15.63
N CYS A 30 -16.15 -8.00 16.39
CA CYS A 30 -15.90 -6.65 15.86
C CYS A 30 -14.39 -6.30 15.81
N GLY A 31 -13.51 -7.29 15.66
CA GLY A 31 -12.07 -7.10 15.81
C GLY A 31 -11.47 -6.07 14.86
N CYS A 32 -11.89 -6.08 13.59
CA CYS A 32 -11.47 -5.09 12.61
C CYS A 32 -11.90 -3.67 12.99
N LEU A 33 -13.12 -3.51 13.53
CA LEU A 33 -13.60 -2.21 14.02
C LEU A 33 -12.81 -1.75 15.24
N LEU A 34 -12.57 -2.64 16.21
CA LEU A 34 -11.74 -2.32 17.38
C LEU A 34 -10.34 -1.86 16.97
N PHE A 35 -9.73 -2.55 16.00
CA PHE A 35 -8.42 -2.18 15.47
C PHE A 35 -8.45 -0.82 14.74
N LEU A 36 -9.46 -0.59 13.90
CA LEU A 36 -9.64 0.68 13.21
C LEU A 36 -9.79 1.85 14.19
N TYR A 37 -10.68 1.73 15.19
CA TYR A 37 -10.84 2.75 16.23
C TYR A 37 -9.56 2.95 17.04
N SER A 38 -8.83 1.86 17.34
CA SER A 38 -7.54 1.96 18.05
C SER A 38 -6.53 2.81 17.26
N ILE A 39 -6.44 2.62 15.94
CA ILE A 39 -5.55 3.42 15.08
C ILE A 39 -6.01 4.88 14.99
N ILE A 40 -7.31 5.11 14.76
CA ILE A 40 -7.87 6.46 14.64
C ILE A 40 -7.64 7.26 15.93
N LEU A 41 -7.91 6.65 17.08
CA LEU A 41 -7.73 7.30 18.38
C LEU A 41 -6.25 7.50 18.72
N SER A 42 -5.35 6.57 18.34
CA SER A 42 -3.90 6.73 18.54
C SER A 42 -3.33 7.92 17.77
N ARG A 43 -3.83 8.20 16.56
CA ARG A 43 -3.44 9.41 15.80
C ARG A 43 -4.24 10.65 16.23
N SER A 44 -5.44 10.49 16.76
CA SER A 44 -6.48 11.49 17.02
C SER A 44 -7.20 12.01 15.77
N VAL A 45 -8.51 12.26 15.89
CA VAL A 45 -9.37 12.76 14.79
C VAL A 45 -8.87 14.11 14.27
N THR A 46 -8.44 15.01 15.14
CA THR A 46 -7.95 16.34 14.74
C THR A 46 -6.70 16.22 13.87
N ARG A 47 -5.72 15.39 14.26
CA ARG A 47 -4.51 15.19 13.45
C ARG A 47 -4.79 14.44 12.16
N ILE A 48 -5.73 13.50 12.15
CA ILE A 48 -6.17 12.83 10.92
C ILE A 48 -6.75 13.84 9.93
N LYS A 49 -7.61 14.76 10.38
CA LYS A 49 -8.15 15.84 9.52
C LYS A 49 -7.06 16.76 8.97
N GLN A 50 -6.02 17.03 9.77
CA GLN A 50 -4.84 17.79 9.34
C GLN A 50 -4.01 17.00 8.32
N ASP A 51 -3.72 15.73 8.58
CA ASP A 51 -2.97 14.86 7.64
C ASP A 51 -3.69 14.74 6.29
N MET A 52 -5.03 14.70 6.32
CA MET A 52 -5.90 14.64 5.16
C MET A 52 -6.23 16.01 4.57
N ASP A 53 -5.64 17.13 5.04
CA ASP A 53 -5.89 18.45 4.47
C ASP A 53 -7.40 18.77 4.24
N VAL A 54 -8.27 18.36 5.17
CA VAL A 54 -9.75 18.38 4.99
C VAL A 54 -10.29 19.80 4.82
N ASP A 55 -9.59 20.81 5.33
CA ASP A 55 -9.94 22.22 5.13
C ASP A 55 -9.84 22.65 3.66
N ILE A 56 -9.13 21.88 2.84
CA ILE A 56 -8.92 22.13 1.41
C ILE A 56 -9.81 21.23 0.56
N ASN A 57 -9.91 19.94 0.91
CA ASN A 57 -10.74 19.00 0.22
C ASN A 57 -11.69 18.30 1.21
N LYS A 58 -12.94 18.78 1.24
CA LYS A 58 -13.97 18.27 2.15
C LYS A 58 -14.47 16.88 1.79
N ASP A 59 -14.17 16.40 0.58
CA ASP A 59 -14.62 15.10 0.09
C ASP A 59 -13.66 13.97 0.50
N VAL A 60 -12.54 14.29 1.14
CA VAL A 60 -11.57 13.29 1.60
C VAL A 60 -12.08 12.58 2.84
N GLN A 61 -12.27 11.28 2.70
CA GLN A 61 -12.74 10.40 3.76
C GLN A 61 -11.77 9.23 3.95
N LEU A 62 -11.79 8.65 5.15
CA LEU A 62 -11.04 7.42 5.44
C LEU A 62 -11.64 6.20 4.70
N LEU A 63 -12.96 6.13 4.63
CA LEU A 63 -13.67 5.10 3.88
C LEU A 63 -14.39 5.77 2.71
N ASN A 64 -14.44 5.10 1.56
CA ASN A 64 -15.23 5.57 0.43
C ASN A 64 -16.72 5.19 0.60
N ASP A 65 -17.57 5.65 -0.31
CA ASP A 65 -19.01 5.42 -0.29
C ASP A 65 -19.41 3.92 -0.37
N TYR A 66 -18.47 3.05 -0.74
CA TYR A 66 -18.63 1.60 -0.79
C TYR A 66 -17.95 0.89 0.40
N GLU A 67 -17.68 1.63 1.48
CA GLU A 67 -17.04 1.14 2.72
C GLU A 67 -15.60 0.61 2.51
N GLY A 68 -14.98 0.89 1.36
CA GLY A 68 -13.60 0.54 1.06
C GLY A 68 -12.60 1.53 1.64
N CYS A 69 -11.41 1.05 2.03
CA CYS A 69 -10.33 1.92 2.53
C CYS A 69 -9.80 2.83 1.41
N THR A 70 -9.73 4.13 1.69
CA THR A 70 -9.05 5.11 0.83
C THR A 70 -7.54 5.12 1.07
N ILE A 71 -6.79 5.84 0.22
CA ILE A 71 -5.34 6.03 0.40
C ILE A 71 -5.00 6.62 1.78
N PRO A 72 -5.68 7.67 2.30
CA PRO A 72 -5.51 8.12 3.68
C PRO A 72 -5.61 7.02 4.73
N SER A 73 -6.60 6.11 4.63
CA SER A 73 -6.73 4.98 5.56
C SER A 73 -5.58 3.99 5.47
N ILE A 74 -5.15 3.68 4.25
CA ILE A 74 -4.03 2.77 4.02
C ILE A 74 -2.74 3.41 4.56
N ASN A 75 -2.49 4.67 4.26
CA ASN A 75 -1.33 5.40 4.78
C ASN A 75 -1.37 5.53 6.30
N LEU A 76 -2.54 5.74 6.90
CA LEU A 76 -2.70 5.76 8.35
C LEU A 76 -2.29 4.41 8.96
N LEU A 77 -2.71 3.29 8.35
CA LEU A 77 -2.33 1.95 8.78
C LEU A 77 -0.82 1.69 8.61
N LEU A 78 -0.24 2.10 7.48
CA LEU A 78 1.16 1.80 7.14
C LEU A 78 2.18 2.73 7.82
N THR A 79 1.79 3.97 8.12
CA THR A 79 2.72 5.04 8.53
C THR A 79 2.30 5.78 9.80
N GLY A 80 1.09 5.51 10.31
CA GLY A 80 0.51 6.26 11.42
C GLY A 80 0.05 7.67 11.06
N LYS A 81 0.11 8.08 9.78
CA LYS A 81 -0.39 9.38 9.28
C LYS A 81 -1.35 9.18 8.11
N ALA A 82 -2.47 9.91 8.13
CA ALA A 82 -3.52 9.78 7.12
C ALA A 82 -3.28 10.66 5.88
N VAL A 83 -2.05 10.73 5.38
CA VAL A 83 -1.70 11.58 4.22
C VAL A 83 -2.39 11.08 2.95
N GLN A 84 -2.85 12.01 2.11
CA GLN A 84 -3.58 11.66 0.88
C GLN A 84 -2.69 11.10 -0.23
N TYR A 85 -1.41 11.44 -0.22
CA TYR A 85 -0.51 11.16 -1.32
C TYR A 85 0.47 10.04 -0.98
N VAL A 86 0.90 9.34 -2.03
CA VAL A 86 1.77 8.15 -1.94
C VAL A 86 3.18 8.42 -2.44
N HIS A 87 3.48 9.66 -2.84
CA HIS A 87 4.83 10.10 -3.19
C HIS A 87 5.67 10.35 -1.93
N ASN A 88 6.97 10.54 -2.10
CA ASN A 88 7.88 10.83 -1.00
C ASN A 88 7.81 12.30 -0.61
N GLY A 89 7.84 12.58 0.70
CA GLY A 89 8.01 13.92 1.26
C GLY A 89 6.97 14.93 0.76
N ASP A 90 7.30 16.20 0.93
CA ASP A 90 6.44 17.30 0.50
C ASP A 90 6.82 17.77 -0.90
N ILE A 91 5.81 17.94 -1.76
CA ILE A 91 5.98 18.58 -3.06
C ILE A 91 5.48 20.01 -2.94
N ILE A 92 6.39 20.96 -3.14
CA ILE A 92 6.12 22.39 -3.02
C ILE A 92 6.11 23.09 -4.38
N TYR A 93 6.74 22.46 -5.39
CA TYR A 93 6.82 22.98 -6.75
C TYR A 93 6.16 22.01 -7.73
N ASP A 94 5.53 22.55 -8.76
CA ASP A 94 4.98 21.77 -9.85
C ASP A 94 6.09 21.26 -10.80
N LYS A 95 5.70 20.56 -11.87
CA LYS A 95 6.66 20.02 -12.85
C LYS A 95 7.37 21.10 -13.68
N ARG A 96 6.87 22.34 -13.69
CA ARG A 96 7.45 23.51 -14.38
C ARG A 96 8.35 24.32 -13.46
N GLY A 97 8.43 23.98 -12.18
CA GLY A 97 9.19 24.69 -11.16
C GLY A 97 8.43 25.86 -10.54
N GLU A 98 7.12 25.97 -10.78
CA GLU A 98 6.28 27.00 -10.19
C GLU A 98 5.84 26.58 -8.79
N LEU A 99 5.77 27.55 -7.86
CA LEU A 99 5.33 27.31 -6.49
C LEU A 99 3.87 26.86 -6.49
N LEU A 100 3.58 25.73 -5.84
CA LEU A 100 2.22 25.27 -5.67
C LEU A 100 1.46 26.20 -4.70
N PRO A 101 0.15 26.41 -4.91
CA PRO A 101 -0.67 27.21 -4.00
C PRO A 101 -0.60 26.72 -2.54
N LYS A 102 -0.45 25.40 -2.36
CA LYS A 102 -0.14 24.75 -1.09
C LYS A 102 0.76 23.54 -1.33
N PRO A 103 1.64 23.18 -0.37
CA PRO A 103 2.40 21.94 -0.43
C PRO A 103 1.49 20.71 -0.51
N LEU A 104 1.91 19.70 -1.27
CA LEU A 104 1.29 18.37 -1.26
C LEU A 104 2.08 17.48 -0.30
N HIS A 105 1.44 17.04 0.78
CA HIS A 105 2.09 16.25 1.82
C HIS A 105 2.06 14.76 1.50
N GLY A 106 3.23 14.20 1.17
CA GLY A 106 3.41 12.79 0.90
C GLY A 106 3.86 11.98 2.12
N VAL A 107 4.32 10.76 1.85
CA VAL A 107 4.85 9.84 2.86
C VAL A 107 6.24 10.29 3.29
N GLN A 108 6.40 10.54 4.59
CA GLN A 108 7.58 11.19 5.15
C GLN A 108 8.70 10.22 5.52
N GLU A 109 8.38 8.96 5.78
CA GLU A 109 9.35 7.98 6.25
C GLU A 109 9.11 6.59 5.66
N ARG A 110 10.19 5.82 5.59
CA ARG A 110 10.15 4.45 5.07
C ARG A 110 9.33 3.55 5.99
N SER A 111 8.23 3.02 5.46
CA SER A 111 7.36 2.13 6.22
C SER A 111 7.94 0.72 6.38
N SER A 112 7.53 0.03 7.43
CA SER A 112 7.84 -1.38 7.65
C SER A 112 7.15 -2.30 6.65
N ILE A 113 5.94 -1.94 6.21
CA ILE A 113 5.14 -2.63 5.19
C ILE A 113 4.88 -1.66 4.06
N GLY A 114 5.09 -2.12 2.83
CA GLY A 114 5.00 -1.28 1.64
C GLY A 114 3.62 -1.22 1.04
N MET A 115 3.54 -0.50 -0.07
CA MET A 115 2.38 -0.53 -0.94
C MET A 115 2.81 -0.54 -2.40
N LEU A 116 2.10 -1.34 -3.20
CA LEU A 116 2.11 -1.28 -4.67
C LEU A 116 0.72 -0.85 -5.11
N TYR A 117 0.64 0.01 -6.11
CA TYR A 117 -0.62 0.56 -6.59
C TYR A 117 -0.67 0.47 -8.11
N TRP A 118 -1.82 0.06 -8.63
CA TRP A 118 -2.11 0.12 -10.05
C TRP A 118 -3.62 0.23 -10.29
N ASN A 119 -4.04 1.15 -11.15
CA ASN A 119 -5.44 1.28 -11.54
C ASN A 119 -5.55 1.42 -13.06
N LYS A 120 -6.35 0.56 -13.68
CA LYS A 120 -6.58 0.55 -15.13
C LYS A 120 -7.20 1.85 -15.64
N LYS A 121 -7.98 2.55 -14.79
CA LYS A 121 -8.67 3.79 -15.15
C LYS A 121 -7.72 5.00 -15.26
N GLU A 122 -6.50 4.90 -14.74
CA GLU A 122 -5.49 5.96 -14.82
C GLU A 122 -4.70 5.90 -16.14
N GLU A 123 -5.32 6.36 -17.23
CA GLU A 123 -4.71 6.30 -18.57
C GLU A 123 -3.71 7.44 -18.83
N ASP A 124 -4.02 8.68 -18.40
CA ASP A 124 -3.22 9.88 -18.72
C ASP A 124 -2.10 10.16 -17.71
N LYS A 125 -2.38 9.95 -16.43
CA LYS A 125 -1.45 10.19 -15.33
C LYS A 125 -1.59 9.09 -14.29
N ARG A 126 -0.69 8.12 -14.34
CA ARG A 126 -0.61 7.04 -13.35
C ARG A 126 -0.07 7.56 -12.03
N THR A 127 -0.66 7.07 -10.95
CA THR A 127 -0.20 7.30 -9.59
C THR A 127 1.15 6.60 -9.39
N GLU A 128 2.18 7.39 -9.07
CA GLU A 128 3.52 6.87 -8.79
C GLU A 128 3.74 6.78 -7.28
N VAL A 129 3.72 5.54 -6.76
CA VAL A 129 4.09 5.30 -5.36
C VAL A 129 5.59 5.58 -5.16
N GLY A 130 5.91 6.38 -4.16
CA GLY A 130 7.28 6.75 -3.79
C GLY A 130 8.06 5.60 -3.14
N SER A 131 9.39 5.75 -3.07
CA SER A 131 10.27 4.73 -2.49
C SER A 131 10.00 4.45 -1.01
N MET A 132 9.46 5.41 -0.24
CA MET A 132 9.12 5.20 1.17
C MET A 132 8.07 4.09 1.39
N LEU A 133 7.26 3.80 0.37
CA LEU A 133 6.32 2.68 0.34
C LEU A 133 6.73 1.55 -0.63
N LYS A 134 7.40 1.86 -1.76
CA LYS A 134 7.84 0.82 -2.72
C LYS A 134 9.01 -0.03 -2.22
N THR A 135 9.85 0.50 -1.33
CA THR A 135 10.99 -0.21 -0.72
C THR A 135 10.82 -0.25 0.80
N PRO A 136 9.86 -1.03 1.34
CA PRO A 136 9.61 -1.12 2.78
C PRO A 136 10.77 -1.79 3.54
N LYS A 137 10.73 -1.80 4.88
CA LYS A 137 11.77 -2.46 5.71
C LYS A 137 11.69 -3.99 5.63
N HIS A 138 10.49 -4.54 5.46
CA HIS A 138 10.26 -5.96 5.23
C HIS A 138 9.67 -6.18 3.84
N PRO A 139 9.96 -7.29 3.14
CA PRO A 139 9.46 -7.56 1.80
C PRO A 139 7.98 -7.96 1.80
N ILE A 140 7.12 -7.07 2.30
CA ILE A 140 5.69 -7.21 2.44
C ILE A 140 5.07 -5.93 1.89
N TRP A 141 4.10 -6.05 0.99
CA TRP A 141 3.38 -4.92 0.42
C TRP A 141 1.88 -5.19 0.41
N LEU A 142 1.09 -4.17 0.72
CA LEU A 142 -0.29 -4.13 0.28
C LEU A 142 -0.33 -3.84 -1.22
N THR A 143 -1.12 -4.58 -1.97
CA THR A 143 -1.43 -4.23 -3.36
C THR A 143 -2.77 -3.52 -3.39
N VAL A 144 -2.85 -2.37 -4.05
CA VAL A 144 -4.11 -1.71 -4.37
C VAL A 144 -4.28 -1.77 -5.89
N ILE A 145 -5.14 -2.67 -6.36
CA ILE A 145 -5.32 -2.99 -7.77
C ILE A 145 -6.77 -2.73 -8.14
N ASN A 146 -7.04 -1.71 -8.98
CA ASN A 146 -8.40 -1.31 -9.33
C ASN A 146 -9.33 -1.20 -8.11
N ASP A 147 -8.86 -0.47 -7.08
CA ASP A 147 -9.58 -0.25 -5.82
C ASP A 147 -9.76 -1.50 -4.94
N GLN A 148 -9.17 -2.64 -5.30
CA GLN A 148 -9.13 -3.87 -4.49
C GLN A 148 -7.81 -4.00 -3.74
N ILE A 149 -7.89 -4.34 -2.45
CA ILE A 149 -6.71 -4.55 -1.60
C ILE A 149 -6.33 -6.02 -1.59
N GLY A 150 -5.03 -6.28 -1.70
CA GLY A 150 -4.43 -7.60 -1.48
C GLY A 150 -3.11 -7.47 -0.73
N LEU A 151 -2.48 -8.60 -0.45
CA LEU A 151 -1.20 -8.70 0.24
C LEU A 151 -0.24 -9.49 -0.64
N ILE A 152 0.92 -8.91 -0.96
CA ILE A 152 2.01 -9.60 -1.64
C ILE A 152 3.27 -9.55 -0.79
N PHE A 153 4.00 -10.65 -0.67
CA PHE A 153 5.23 -10.68 0.13
C PHE A 153 6.24 -11.71 -0.39
N SER A 154 7.49 -11.57 0.04
CA SER A 154 8.53 -12.59 -0.10
C SER A 154 8.92 -13.12 1.28
N THR A 155 9.27 -14.39 1.35
CA THR A 155 9.86 -14.97 2.56
C THR A 155 11.36 -14.70 2.67
N ASN A 156 12.01 -14.25 1.60
CA ASN A 156 13.41 -13.87 1.61
C ASN A 156 13.54 -12.39 2.03
N LEU A 157 13.99 -12.16 3.26
CA LEU A 157 14.18 -10.82 3.84
C LEU A 157 15.22 -9.98 3.09
N ASP A 158 16.19 -10.62 2.44
CA ASP A 158 17.25 -9.94 1.69
C ASP A 158 16.78 -9.38 0.35
N LEU A 159 15.55 -9.69 -0.08
CA LEU A 159 14.99 -9.20 -1.35
C LEU A 159 15.04 -7.66 -1.46
N ILE A 160 14.96 -6.94 -0.35
CA ILE A 160 14.99 -5.47 -0.38
C ILE A 160 16.41 -4.90 -0.30
N SER A 161 17.33 -5.62 0.34
CA SER A 161 18.68 -5.13 0.66
C SER A 161 19.75 -5.64 -0.31
N ASP A 162 19.53 -6.77 -0.98
CA ASP A 162 20.49 -7.36 -1.91
C ASP A 162 19.95 -7.38 -3.35
N TRP A 163 20.55 -6.53 -4.19
CA TRP A 163 20.27 -6.45 -5.61
C TRP A 163 20.49 -7.79 -6.35
N ARG A 164 21.35 -8.68 -5.83
CA ARG A 164 21.57 -10.01 -6.41
C ARG A 164 20.33 -10.89 -6.28
N VAL A 165 19.68 -10.85 -5.12
CA VAL A 165 18.43 -11.56 -4.84
C VAL A 165 17.30 -11.01 -5.71
N GLU A 166 17.30 -9.71 -5.98
CA GLU A 166 16.28 -9.06 -6.79
C GLU A 166 16.25 -9.54 -8.26
N HIS A 167 17.28 -10.25 -8.77
CA HIS A 167 17.22 -10.83 -10.12
C HIS A 167 16.23 -11.97 -10.28
N ARG A 168 16.04 -12.78 -9.22
CA ARG A 168 15.13 -13.93 -9.25
C ARG A 168 14.67 -14.29 -7.85
N PHE A 169 13.37 -14.23 -7.63
CA PHE A 169 12.77 -14.49 -6.32
C PHE A 169 11.32 -14.95 -6.46
N MET A 170 10.73 -15.36 -5.34
CA MET A 170 9.31 -15.75 -5.28
C MET A 170 8.51 -14.69 -4.53
N LEU A 171 7.26 -14.52 -4.97
CA LEU A 171 6.26 -13.73 -4.26
C LEU A 171 5.04 -14.61 -3.96
N TYR A 172 4.46 -14.38 -2.79
CA TYR A 172 3.22 -15.00 -2.34
C TYR A 172 2.15 -13.92 -2.31
N TYR A 173 1.00 -14.21 -2.92
CA TYR A 173 -0.09 -13.25 -3.08
C TYR A 173 -1.41 -13.76 -2.52
N TYR A 174 -2.07 -12.90 -1.74
CA TYR A 174 -3.36 -13.14 -1.11
C TYR A 174 -4.32 -11.98 -1.40
N THR A 175 -5.51 -12.29 -1.89
CA THR A 175 -6.59 -11.30 -2.13
C THR A 175 -7.48 -11.12 -0.91
N GLY A 176 -7.47 -12.07 0.02
CA GLY A 176 -8.40 -12.11 1.17
C GLY A 176 -9.84 -12.48 0.78
N LEU A 177 -10.10 -12.81 -0.49
CA LEU A 177 -11.39 -13.29 -0.94
C LEU A 177 -11.61 -14.75 -0.49
N LEU A 178 -12.84 -15.07 -0.07
CA LEU A 178 -13.22 -16.43 0.32
C LEU A 178 -13.02 -17.47 -0.79
N SER A 179 -13.04 -17.03 -2.06
CA SER A 179 -12.80 -17.89 -3.22
C SER A 179 -11.34 -18.30 -3.39
N GLN A 180 -10.39 -17.58 -2.76
CA GLN A 180 -8.97 -17.92 -2.82
C GLN A 180 -8.66 -19.02 -1.80
N ASN A 181 -8.81 -20.27 -2.23
CA ASN A 181 -8.58 -21.44 -1.38
C ASN A 181 -7.11 -21.83 -1.23
N GLN A 182 -6.23 -21.28 -2.08
CA GLN A 182 -4.78 -21.54 -2.05
C GLN A 182 -4.00 -20.25 -2.33
N GLN A 183 -2.79 -20.18 -1.80
CA GLN A 183 -1.90 -19.06 -2.05
C GLN A 183 -1.48 -19.00 -3.52
N THR A 184 -1.50 -17.81 -4.11
CA THR A 184 -0.91 -17.58 -5.44
C THR A 184 0.59 -17.42 -5.28
N VAL A 185 1.38 -18.22 -6.00
CA VAL A 185 2.85 -18.20 -5.90
C VAL A 185 3.42 -17.76 -7.24
N LEU A 186 4.13 -16.63 -7.25
CA LEU A 186 4.70 -16.05 -8.45
C LEU A 186 6.22 -16.22 -8.43
N SER A 187 6.80 -16.71 -9.52
CA SER A 187 8.24 -16.65 -9.76
C SER A 187 8.56 -15.40 -10.58
N ILE A 188 9.41 -14.53 -10.04
CA ILE A 188 9.78 -13.26 -10.65
C ILE A 188 11.20 -13.36 -11.20
N GLY A 189 11.39 -13.03 -12.48
CA GLY A 189 12.68 -12.88 -13.12
C GLY A 189 12.93 -11.44 -13.56
N ASN A 190 13.84 -10.73 -12.89
CA ASN A 190 14.12 -9.31 -13.11
C ASN A 190 15.45 -9.06 -13.84
N ARG A 191 15.95 -10.04 -14.60
CA ARG A 191 17.28 -9.99 -15.26
C ARG A 191 17.40 -8.93 -16.37
N ASN A 192 16.29 -8.36 -16.83
CA ASN A 192 16.26 -7.43 -17.95
C ASN A 192 15.83 -6.03 -17.50
N HIS A 193 16.74 -5.27 -16.90
CA HIS A 193 16.59 -3.81 -16.72
C HIS A 193 16.46 -3.01 -18.05
N ARG A 194 16.40 -3.68 -19.19
CA ARG A 194 16.37 -3.11 -20.54
C ARG A 194 15.17 -3.62 -21.33
N ARG A 195 13.97 -3.21 -20.96
CA ARG A 195 12.95 -2.94 -21.99
C ARG A 195 13.07 -1.45 -22.35
N PRO A 196 13.43 -1.09 -23.59
CA PRO A 196 13.61 0.31 -23.96
C PRO A 196 12.29 1.09 -23.79
N LYS A 197 12.41 2.31 -23.26
CA LYS A 197 11.29 3.26 -23.03
C LYS A 197 10.52 3.66 -24.30
N THR A 198 11.01 3.29 -25.49
CA THR A 198 10.46 3.62 -26.80
C THR A 198 9.31 2.72 -27.27
N ALA A 199 8.96 1.65 -26.54
CA ALA A 199 7.86 0.75 -26.91
C ALA A 199 6.45 1.26 -26.51
N ARG A 200 6.31 2.51 -26.02
CA ARG A 200 5.06 3.05 -25.47
C ARG A 200 3.88 3.16 -26.45
N LEU A 201 4.12 3.19 -27.75
CA LEU A 201 3.05 3.44 -28.76
C LEU A 201 2.38 2.16 -29.27
N ALA A 202 3.08 1.02 -29.29
CA ALA A 202 2.49 -0.28 -29.64
C ALA A 202 1.82 -1.00 -28.43
N GLN A 203 1.95 -0.43 -27.23
CA GLN A 203 1.67 -1.11 -25.96
C GLN A 203 0.24 -0.99 -25.43
N ARG A 204 -0.59 -0.04 -25.88
CA ARG A 204 -1.88 0.22 -25.21
C ARG A 204 -2.89 -0.94 -25.32
N GLU A 205 -2.93 -1.66 -26.43
CA GLU A 205 -3.81 -2.83 -26.57
C GLU A 205 -3.25 -4.08 -25.89
N ASP A 206 -1.93 -4.30 -25.98
CA ASP A 206 -1.29 -5.45 -25.34
C ASP A 206 -1.19 -5.29 -23.81
N GLU A 207 -1.07 -4.07 -23.29
CA GLU A 207 -1.14 -3.77 -21.86
C GLU A 207 -2.50 -4.19 -21.26
N LYS A 208 -3.60 -4.10 -22.04
CA LYS A 208 -4.93 -4.53 -21.59
C LYS A 208 -5.03 -6.05 -21.43
N LYS A 209 -4.13 -6.83 -22.06
CA LYS A 209 -4.09 -8.30 -21.95
C LYS A 209 -3.25 -8.77 -20.77
N ILE A 210 -2.37 -7.92 -20.23
CA ILE A 210 -1.53 -8.26 -19.08
C ILE A 210 -2.41 -8.26 -17.82
N PRO A 211 -2.33 -9.31 -16.97
CA PRO A 211 -3.06 -9.35 -15.70
C PRO A 211 -2.80 -8.11 -14.82
N PRO A 212 -3.81 -7.54 -14.16
CA PRO A 212 -3.64 -6.38 -13.27
C PRO A 212 -2.58 -6.56 -12.17
N LEU A 213 -2.44 -7.78 -11.64
CA LEU A 213 -1.40 -8.09 -10.65
C LEU A 213 0.01 -7.96 -11.23
N GLU A 214 0.23 -8.45 -12.44
CA GLU A 214 1.51 -8.31 -13.14
C GLU A 214 1.84 -6.85 -13.43
N GLN A 215 0.84 -6.08 -13.86
CA GLN A 215 0.97 -4.64 -14.06
C GLN A 215 1.39 -3.94 -12.76
N CYS A 216 0.76 -4.29 -11.64
CA CYS A 216 1.07 -3.76 -10.32
C CYS A 216 2.50 -4.11 -9.88
N ILE A 217 2.91 -5.37 -10.02
CA ILE A 217 4.28 -5.84 -9.73
C ILE A 217 5.31 -5.08 -10.59
N CYS A 218 4.99 -4.86 -11.87
CA CYS A 218 5.85 -4.12 -12.79
C CYS A 218 6.00 -2.63 -12.45
N THR A 219 5.15 -2.06 -11.59
CA THR A 219 5.38 -0.69 -11.07
C THR A 219 6.60 -0.60 -10.16
N LYS A 220 7.05 -1.73 -9.61
CA LYS A 220 8.27 -1.87 -8.82
C LYS A 220 9.39 -2.54 -9.61
N TRP A 221 9.13 -3.72 -10.17
CA TRP A 221 10.10 -4.49 -10.95
C TRP A 221 9.80 -4.35 -12.44
N PHE A 222 10.18 -3.20 -13.00
CA PHE A 222 9.84 -2.85 -14.36
C PHE A 222 10.37 -3.88 -15.38
N GLY A 223 9.47 -4.43 -16.19
CA GLY A 223 9.81 -5.40 -17.22
C GLY A 223 10.14 -6.81 -16.68
N ALA A 224 9.81 -7.09 -15.41
CA ALA A 224 9.96 -8.42 -14.85
C ALA A 224 9.18 -9.47 -15.66
N ASN A 225 9.77 -10.65 -15.83
CA ASN A 225 9.07 -11.83 -16.28
C ASN A 225 8.39 -12.49 -15.08
N ILE A 226 7.09 -12.77 -15.19
CA ILE A 226 6.27 -13.28 -14.10
C ILE A 226 5.70 -14.63 -14.52
N ASN A 227 5.95 -15.66 -13.71
CA ASN A 227 5.38 -16.99 -13.88
C ASN A 227 4.44 -17.29 -12.71
N TRP A 228 3.19 -17.60 -13.01
CA TRP A 228 2.13 -17.92 -12.04
C TRP A 228 2.23 -19.32 -11.44
N ASN A 229 3.17 -20.15 -11.89
CA ASN A 229 3.42 -21.50 -11.37
C ASN A 229 2.17 -22.40 -11.32
N GLY A 230 1.19 -22.15 -12.20
CA GLY A 230 -0.07 -22.90 -12.27
C GLY A 230 -1.11 -22.55 -11.20
N THR A 231 -0.91 -21.44 -10.46
CA THR A 231 -1.91 -20.88 -9.53
C THR A 231 -2.82 -19.85 -10.18
#